data_AF-W1PVD3-F1
#
_entry.id   AF-W1PVD3-F1
#
_cell.length_a   1.000
_cell.length_b   1.000
_cell.length_c   1.000
_cell.angle_alpha   90.00
_cell.angle_beta   90.00
_cell.angle_gamma   90.00
#
_symmetry.space_group_name_H-M   'P 1'
#
loop_
_entity.id
_entity.type
_entity.pdbx_description
1 polymer ?
#
loop_
_entity_poly.entity_id
_entity_poly.type
_entity_poly.pdbx_seq_one_letter_code
_entity_poly.pdbx_strand_id
1 'polypeptide(L)' 'ELGITALHIKLRATGGNKTKTPGLGAQSALRALARSGMRIGRIALVAEDGTPIPTDSTRRKGGRRGSRL' A
#
# COMPACT_ATOMS: atom_id res chain seq x y z
N GLU A 1 18.18 -20.67 6.63
CA GLU A 1 17.87 -19.24 6.41
C GLU A 1 18.22 -18.86 4.97
N LEU A 2 17.48 -17.94 4.35
CA LEU A 2 17.63 -17.60 2.93
C LEU A 2 18.75 -16.57 2.63
N GLY A 3 19.51 -16.13 3.63
CA GLY A 3 20.64 -15.20 3.44
C GLY A 3 20.26 -13.82 2.89
N ILE A 4 18.98 -13.44 2.93
CA ILE A 4 18.50 -12.17 2.39
C ILE A 4 18.81 -11.05 3.38
N THR A 5 19.75 -10.18 3.01
CA THR A 5 20.23 -9.08 3.86
C THR A 5 19.63 -7.72 3.49
N ALA A 6 19.08 -7.58 2.27
CA ALA A 6 18.50 -6.34 1.76
C ALA A 6 17.23 -6.57 0.94
N LEU A 7 16.28 -5.63 1.03
CA LEU A 7 14.99 -5.69 0.36
C LEU A 7 14.63 -4.34 -0.29
N HIS A 8 14.02 -4.38 -1.46
CA HIS A 8 13.25 -3.28 -2.03
C HIS A 8 11.77 -3.52 -1.76
N ILE A 9 11.09 -2.51 -1.22
CA ILE A 9 9.71 -2.66 -0.74
C ILE A 9 8.78 -1.83 -1.60
N LYS A 10 7.81 -2.50 -2.22
CA LYS A 10 6.72 -1.89 -2.99
C LYS A 10 5.46 -1.93 -2.13
N LEU A 11 4.93 -0.75 -1.78
CA LEU A 11 3.80 -0.62 -0.88
C LEU A 11 2.49 -0.32 -1.63
N ARG A 12 1.51 -1.21 -1.51
CA ARG A 12 0.25 -1.19 -2.26
C ARG A 12 -0.95 -0.96 -1.34
N ALA A 13 -1.75 0.07 -1.63
CA ALA A 13 -3.10 0.24 -1.12
C ALA A 13 -4.14 -0.49 -2.00
N THR A 14 -5.37 -0.61 -1.51
CA THR A 14 -6.46 -1.30 -2.21
C THR A 14 -6.76 -0.69 -3.59
N GLY A 15 -6.76 0.65 -3.70
CA GLY A 15 -6.91 1.37 -4.95
C GLY A 15 -8.30 1.25 -5.62
N GLY A 16 -8.38 1.65 -6.89
CA GLY A 16 -9.61 1.67 -7.68
C GLY A 16 -10.66 2.59 -7.08
N ASN A 17 -11.86 2.06 -6.87
CA ASN A 17 -12.98 2.74 -6.22
C ASN A 17 -12.90 2.77 -4.69
N LYS A 18 -11.89 2.11 -4.12
CA LYS A 18 -11.66 2.04 -2.68
C LYS A 18 -10.51 2.99 -2.30
N THR A 19 -10.01 2.85 -1.09
CA THR A 19 -8.97 3.71 -0.54
C THR A 19 -7.65 3.51 -1.30
N LYS A 20 -7.13 4.60 -1.86
CA LYS A 20 -5.81 4.67 -2.51
C LYS A 20 -4.69 4.91 -1.51
N THR A 21 -5.03 5.34 -0.29
CA THR A 21 -4.10 5.51 0.82
C THR A 21 -3.80 4.16 1.44
N PRO A 22 -2.52 3.79 1.61
CA PRO A 22 -2.17 2.60 2.36
C PRO A 22 -2.58 2.71 3.83
N GLY A 23 -2.89 1.57 4.45
CA GLY A 23 -3.31 1.55 5.85
C GLY A 23 -2.18 1.89 6.82
N LEU A 24 -2.53 2.30 8.04
CA LEU A 24 -1.57 2.70 9.09
C LEU A 24 -0.53 1.59 9.43
N GLY A 25 -0.90 0.31 9.25
CA GLY A 25 -0.01 -0.83 9.46
C GLY A 25 1.19 -0.92 8.49
N ALA A 26 1.12 -0.21 7.36
CA ALA A 26 2.22 -0.11 6.39
C ALA A 26 3.52 0.40 7.03
N GLN A 27 3.41 1.50 7.79
CA GLN A 27 4.55 2.13 8.46
C GLN A 27 5.13 1.21 9.56
N SER A 28 4.25 0.55 10.32
CA SER A 28 4.65 -0.36 11.40
C SER A 28 5.41 -1.57 10.88
N ALA A 29 4.95 -2.18 9.79
CA ALA A 29 5.63 -3.31 9.16
C ALA A 29 7.02 -2.92 8.62
N LEU A 30 7.14 -1.76 7.97
CA LEU A 30 8.45 -1.25 7.51
C LEU A 30 9.43 -1.06 8.68
N ARG A 31 8.95 -0.48 9.79
CA ARG A 31 9.77 -0.28 10.99
C ARG A 31 10.19 -1.61 11.63
N ALA A 32 9.34 -2.64 11.59
CA ALA A 32 9.69 -3.96 12.11
C ALA A 32 10.81 -4.61 11.28
N LEU A 33 10.76 -4.51 9.94
CA LEU A 33 11.79 -5.03 9.04
C LEU A 33 13.13 -4.32 9.19
N ALA A 34 13.11 -2.99 9.37
CA ALA A 34 14.33 -2.23 9.64
C ALA A 34 14.97 -2.64 10.98
N ARG A 35 14.14 -2.92 12.01
CA ARG A 35 14.62 -3.38 13.33
C ARG A 35 15.13 -4.81 13.32
N SER A 36 14.60 -5.68 12.46
CA SER A 36 15.08 -7.05 12.32
C SER A 36 16.43 -7.16 11.58
N GLY A 37 17.10 -6.03 11.31
CA GLY A 37 18.42 -5.99 10.68
C GLY A 37 18.40 -6.08 9.16
N MET A 38 17.24 -6.02 8.51
CA MET A 38 17.15 -6.00 7.05
C MET A 38 17.42 -4.60 6.50
N ARG A 39 18.30 -4.50 5.50
CA ARG A 39 18.59 -3.23 4.83
C ARG A 39 17.49 -2.92 3.83
N ILE A 40 16.73 -1.85 4.07
CA ILE A 40 15.70 -1.40 3.15
C ILE A 40 16.35 -0.47 2.13
N GLY A 41 16.31 -0.84 0.86
CA GLY A 41 16.77 0.01 -0.25
C GLY A 41 15.67 0.99 -0.66
N ARG A 42 15.12 0.82 -1.86
CA ARG A 42 14.00 1.66 -2.33
C ARG A 42 12.69 1.26 -1.67
N ILE A 43 12.01 2.25 -1.12
CA ILE A 43 10.60 2.16 -0.74
C ILE A 43 9.81 2.92 -1.81
N ALA A 44 9.06 2.19 -2.63
CA ALA A 44 8.16 2.79 -3.60
C ALA A 44 6.73 2.67 -3.08
N LEU A 45 6.10 3.82 -2.81
CA LEU A 45 4.65 3.87 -2.81
C LEU A 45 4.22 3.58 -4.23
N VAL A 46 3.49 2.49 -4.42
CA VAL A 46 3.15 2.05 -5.76
C VAL A 46 1.94 2.86 -6.26
N ALA A 47 2.07 4.18 -6.36
CA ALA A 47 1.14 5.00 -7.12
C ALA A 47 1.22 4.63 -8.62
N GLU A 48 2.44 4.45 -9.12
CA GLU A 48 2.72 4.32 -10.55
C GLU A 48 2.56 2.89 -11.11
N ASP A 49 2.68 1.81 -10.32
CA ASP A 49 2.64 0.42 -10.83
C ASP A 49 1.61 -0.53 -10.16
N GLY A 50 0.82 -0.14 -9.15
CA GLY A 50 0.21 -1.17 -8.28
C GLY A 50 -0.94 -0.76 -7.37
N THR A 51 -1.06 0.50 -6.97
CA THR A 51 -2.37 1.03 -6.57
C THR A 51 -3.10 1.36 -7.85
N PRO A 52 -4.12 0.59 -8.25
CA PRO A 52 -4.80 0.87 -9.51
C PRO A 52 -5.42 2.27 -9.41
N ILE A 53 -4.85 3.24 -10.13
CA ILE A 53 -5.45 4.55 -10.39
C ILE A 53 -6.23 4.36 -11.69
N PRO A 54 -7.56 4.30 -11.62
CA PRO A 54 -8.35 4.09 -12.82
C PRO A 54 -8.40 5.38 -13.64
N THR A 55 -8.23 5.30 -14.96
CA THR A 55 -8.39 6.42 -15.90
C THR A 55 -9.83 6.94 -15.87
N ASP A 56 -10.80 6.04 -15.74
CA ASP A 56 -12.19 6.31 -15.37
C ASP A 56 -12.64 5.30 -14.31
N SER A 57 -13.39 5.75 -13.30
CA SER A 57 -13.74 4.95 -12.13
C SER A 57 -15.15 4.39 -12.21
N THR A 58 -15.34 3.15 -11.76
CA THR A 58 -16.70 2.60 -11.65
C THR A 58 -17.39 3.13 -10.37
N ARG A 59 -18.67 2.80 -10.17
CA ARG A 59 -19.43 3.32 -9.02
C ARG A 59 -18.84 2.84 -7.68
N ARG A 60 -18.61 3.77 -6.74
CA ARG A 60 -18.21 3.45 -5.36
C ARG A 60 -19.34 2.79 -4.55
N LYS A 61 -18.96 1.97 -3.57
CA LYS A 61 -19.91 1.44 -2.55
C LYS A 61 -20.48 2.60 -1.72
N GLY A 62 -21.76 2.52 -1.35
CA GLY A 62 -22.46 3.54 -0.54
C GLY A 62 -23.60 4.26 -1.26
N GLY A 63 -23.79 4.04 -2.57
CA GLY A 63 -24.86 4.65 -3.33
C GLY A 63 -24.79 6.19 -3.33
N ARG A 64 -25.91 6.88 -3.60
CA ARG A 64 -25.93 8.35 -3.72
C ARG A 64 -25.57 9.08 -2.42
N ARG A 65 -25.90 8.49 -1.27
CA ARG A 65 -25.81 9.14 0.06
C ARG A 65 -24.63 8.65 0.91
N GLY A 66 -23.84 7.71 0.40
CA GLY A 66 -22.68 7.16 1.11
C GLY A 66 -23.04 6.28 2.32
N SER A 67 -22.00 5.89 3.07
CA SER A 67 -22.15 5.25 4.38
C SER A 67 -22.68 6.27 5.41
N ARG A 68 -23.53 5.83 6.34
CA ARG A 68 -24.20 6.67 7.36
C ARG A 68 -23.95 6.20 8.80
N LEU A 69 -23.01 5.27 8.96
CA LEU A 69 -22.50 4.84 10.26
C LEU A 69 -21.28 5.66 10.61
#